data_AF-A0A949U3C1-F1
#
_entry.id   AF-A0A949U3C1-F1
#
_cell.length_a   1.000
_cell.length_b   1.000
_cell.length_c   1.000
_cell.angle_alpha   90.00
_cell.angle_beta   90.00
_cell.angle_gamma   90.00
#
_symmetry.space_group_name_H-M   'P 1'
#
loop_
_entity.id
_entity.type
_entity.pdbx_description
1 polymer ?
#
loop_
_entity_poly.entity_id
_entity_poly.type
_entity_poly.pdbx_seq_one_letter_code
_entity_poly.pdbx_strand_id
1 'polypeptide(L)'
;EYRYPQLGVVTANELHIPVSDPAHPRPTFLQLLSADTDYSFWVPQLAGKTDLVPNHPNRMWVDPERAGVFFGQCAQYCGTQHAKMLLRVSVDTPEDFAQWIRGQQRPAVADERVAAGQQVFETTACINCHSISGTVANGRFGPDLTHLMSRTTIAAGAALNTPENLRLWIQNPEAIKQGSLMPAMKLSDSDLDAVVGYLKTLH
;
A
#
# COMPACT_ATOMS: atom_id res chain seq x y z
N GLU A 1 1.97 -6.17 -0.57
CA GLU A 1 0.54 -5.99 -0.93
C GLU A 1 -0.29 -6.84 0.02
N TYR A 2 -1.49 -6.39 0.37
CA TYR A 2 -2.45 -7.13 1.16
C TYR A 2 -3.72 -7.34 0.33
N ARG A 3 -4.23 -8.57 0.33
CA ARG A 3 -5.45 -8.96 -0.38
C ARG A 3 -6.44 -9.50 0.64
N TYR A 4 -7.69 -9.04 0.57
CA TYR A 4 -8.82 -9.52 1.38
C TYR A 4 -9.79 -10.22 0.43
N PRO A 5 -9.57 -11.52 0.09
CA PRO A 5 -10.24 -12.13 -1.05
C PRO A 5 -11.76 -12.15 -0.94
N GLN A 6 -12.28 -12.40 0.27
CA GLN A 6 -13.71 -12.45 0.57
C GLN A 6 -14.38 -11.06 0.52
N LEU A 7 -13.58 -10.00 0.68
CA LEU A 7 -14.05 -8.61 0.69
C LEU A 7 -13.79 -7.91 -0.64
N GLY A 8 -13.04 -8.53 -1.55
CA GLY A 8 -12.69 -7.93 -2.84
C GLY A 8 -11.77 -6.72 -2.74
N VAL A 9 -11.03 -6.57 -1.64
CA VAL A 9 -10.16 -5.40 -1.38
C VAL A 9 -8.69 -5.77 -1.59
N VAL A 10 -7.94 -4.85 -2.20
CA VAL A 10 -6.48 -4.91 -2.33
C VAL A 10 -5.90 -3.58 -1.86
N THR A 11 -4.86 -3.64 -1.03
CA THR A 11 -4.11 -2.45 -0.59
C THR A 11 -2.63 -2.76 -0.51
N ALA A 12 -1.79 -1.76 -0.24
CA ALA A 12 -0.35 -1.91 -0.16
C ALA A 12 0.23 -1.22 1.08
N ASN A 13 1.18 -1.89 1.72
CA ASN A 13 2.02 -1.43 2.84
C ASN A 13 1.28 -1.13 4.17
N GLU A 14 -0.01 -0.85 4.12
CA GLU A 14 -0.86 -0.61 5.29
C GLU A 14 -1.95 -1.69 5.33
N LEU A 15 -1.88 -2.57 6.33
CA LEU A 15 -2.85 -3.62 6.61
C LEU A 15 -3.87 -3.09 7.63
N HIS A 16 -5.14 -3.39 7.44
CA HIS A 16 -6.22 -3.09 8.38
C HIS A 16 -6.80 -4.42 8.87
N ILE A 17 -6.96 -4.58 10.18
CA ILE A 17 -7.55 -5.76 10.81
C ILE A 17 -8.45 -5.35 11.97
N PRO A 18 -9.53 -6.09 12.27
CA PRO A 18 -10.34 -5.81 13.44
C PRO A 18 -9.58 -6.16 14.74
N VAL A 19 -9.84 -5.39 15.79
CA VAL A 19 -9.50 -5.74 17.17
C VAL A 19 -10.29 -7.00 17.59
N SER A 20 -9.62 -7.87 18.34
CA SER A 20 -10.19 -9.10 18.88
C SER A 20 -10.87 -8.85 20.23
N ASP A 21 -11.96 -9.56 20.49
CA ASP A 21 -12.62 -9.63 21.79
C ASP A 21 -12.00 -10.78 22.60
N PRO A 22 -11.35 -10.53 23.75
CA PRO A 22 -10.80 -11.60 24.59
C PRO A 22 -11.84 -12.64 25.05
N ALA A 23 -13.11 -12.26 25.14
CA ALA A 23 -14.19 -13.20 25.46
C ALA A 23 -14.60 -14.06 24.26
N HIS A 24 -14.40 -13.57 23.03
CA HIS A 24 -14.71 -14.27 21.79
C HIS A 24 -13.63 -14.02 20.73
N PRO A 25 -12.43 -14.63 20.88
CA PRO A 25 -11.29 -14.31 20.04
C PRO A 25 -11.57 -14.50 18.56
N ARG A 26 -11.20 -13.51 17.75
CA ARG A 26 -11.32 -13.52 16.28
C ARG A 26 -9.96 -13.15 15.66
N PRO A 27 -8.96 -14.05 15.75
CA PRO A 27 -7.66 -13.80 15.15
C PRO A 27 -7.77 -13.60 13.65
N THR A 28 -7.00 -12.65 13.13
CA THR A 28 -6.84 -12.47 11.69
C THR A 28 -5.77 -13.41 11.16
N PHE A 29 -6.16 -14.33 10.29
CA PHE A 29 -5.25 -15.26 9.63
C PHE A 29 -4.64 -14.63 8.37
N LEU A 30 -3.32 -14.78 8.23
CA LEU A 30 -2.55 -14.28 7.11
C LEU A 30 -1.91 -15.45 6.37
N GLN A 31 -2.14 -15.51 5.06
CA GLN A 31 -1.31 -16.30 4.15
C GLN A 31 -0.20 -15.40 3.60
N LEU A 32 1.03 -15.87 3.73
CA LEU A 32 2.24 -15.12 3.42
C LEU A 32 2.91 -15.74 2.20
N LEU A 33 3.11 -14.93 1.16
CA LEU A 33 3.63 -15.34 -0.14
C LEU A 33 4.74 -14.39 -0.55
N SER A 34 5.83 -14.91 -1.11
CA SER A 34 6.84 -14.11 -1.80
C SER A 34 6.80 -14.33 -3.30
N ALA A 35 7.06 -13.27 -4.06
CA ALA A 35 7.08 -13.29 -5.52
C ALA A 35 8.49 -13.48 -6.11
N ASP A 36 9.55 -13.17 -5.37
CA ASP A 36 10.92 -13.07 -5.89
C ASP A 36 12.00 -13.61 -4.94
N THR A 37 12.12 -13.08 -3.72
CA THR A 37 13.18 -13.43 -2.75
C THR A 37 12.63 -13.68 -1.36
N ASP A 38 13.50 -13.98 -0.40
CA ASP A 38 13.07 -14.18 0.97
C ASP A 38 12.78 -12.82 1.65
N TYR A 39 11.63 -12.74 2.31
CA TYR A 39 11.28 -11.64 3.20
C TYR A 39 10.87 -12.19 4.57
N SER A 40 10.55 -11.30 5.51
CA SER A 40 9.94 -11.71 6.78
C SER A 40 8.96 -10.66 7.24
N PHE A 41 7.69 -11.04 7.40
CA PHE A 41 6.67 -10.15 7.93
C PHE A 41 6.82 -10.10 9.45
N TRP A 42 7.04 -8.90 9.99
CA TRP A 42 7.20 -8.71 11.43
C TRP A 42 6.57 -7.42 11.93
N VAL A 43 5.67 -7.57 12.90
CA VAL A 43 5.06 -6.48 13.66
C VAL A 43 5.28 -6.80 15.15
N PRO A 44 6.40 -6.35 15.75
CA PRO A 44 6.87 -6.85 17.05
C PRO A 44 5.84 -6.75 18.18
N GLN A 45 4.99 -5.72 18.16
CA GLN A 45 3.97 -5.49 19.17
C GLN A 45 2.72 -6.37 19.01
N LEU A 46 2.56 -7.06 17.88
CA LEU A 46 1.39 -7.87 17.56
C LEU A 46 1.70 -9.36 17.50
N ALA A 47 2.81 -9.76 16.90
CA ALA A 47 3.19 -11.17 16.74
C ALA A 47 4.70 -11.34 16.45
N GLY A 48 5.19 -12.56 16.64
CA GLY A 48 6.50 -12.98 16.15
C GLY A 48 6.62 -12.88 14.63
N LYS A 49 7.85 -12.80 14.12
CA LYS A 49 8.11 -12.74 12.68
C LYS A 49 7.79 -14.08 12.00
N THR A 50 7.32 -14.02 10.76
CA THR A 50 7.16 -15.20 9.90
C THR A 50 7.74 -14.92 8.53
N ASP A 51 8.58 -15.83 8.04
CA ASP A 51 9.30 -15.64 6.78
C ASP A 51 8.40 -15.89 5.57
N LEU A 52 8.64 -15.16 4.49
CA LEU A 52 8.00 -15.30 3.19
C LEU A 52 9.06 -15.87 2.25
N VAL A 53 8.90 -17.12 1.84
CA VAL A 53 9.87 -17.82 0.99
C VAL A 53 9.22 -18.12 -0.36
N PRO A 54 9.86 -17.80 -1.50
CA PRO A 54 9.31 -18.10 -2.82
C PRO A 54 8.95 -19.57 -2.98
N ASN A 55 7.78 -19.84 -3.58
CA ASN A 55 7.22 -21.18 -3.76
C ASN A 55 6.93 -21.98 -2.46
N HIS A 56 6.99 -21.34 -1.28
CA HIS A 56 6.65 -21.96 -0.01
C HIS A 56 5.68 -21.08 0.79
N PRO A 57 4.36 -21.22 0.58
CA PRO A 57 3.36 -20.46 1.30
C PRO A 57 3.46 -20.69 2.81
N ASN A 58 3.65 -19.62 3.58
CA ASN A 58 3.58 -19.66 5.03
C ASN A 58 2.26 -19.10 5.53
N ARG A 59 1.95 -19.38 6.79
CA ARG A 59 0.73 -18.91 7.45
C ARG A 59 1.10 -18.40 8.84
N MET A 60 0.43 -17.35 9.26
CA MET A 60 0.45 -16.88 10.63
C MET A 60 -0.92 -16.31 11.01
N TRP A 61 -1.08 -15.91 12.26
CA TRP A 61 -2.24 -15.16 12.70
C TRP A 61 -1.81 -14.02 13.62
N VAL A 62 -2.67 -13.02 13.72
CA VAL A 62 -2.53 -11.89 14.63
C VAL A 62 -3.85 -11.74 15.39
N ASP A 63 -3.78 -11.61 16.72
CA ASP A 63 -4.95 -11.55 17.60
C ASP A 63 -4.85 -10.33 18.54
N PRO A 64 -5.06 -9.10 18.02
CA PRO A 64 -4.77 -7.89 18.77
C PRO A 64 -5.94 -7.53 19.69
N GLU A 65 -5.71 -7.42 20.99
CA GLU A 65 -6.75 -7.04 21.98
C GLU A 65 -6.88 -5.52 22.19
N ARG A 66 -6.13 -4.72 21.42
CA ARG A 66 -6.14 -3.26 21.52
C ARG A 66 -6.09 -2.60 20.14
N ALA A 67 -7.02 -1.68 19.90
CA ALA A 67 -7.03 -0.84 18.72
C ALA A 67 -5.85 0.15 18.69
N GLY A 68 -5.43 0.53 17.48
CA GLY A 68 -4.34 1.48 17.25
C GLY A 68 -3.47 1.13 16.05
N VAL A 69 -2.47 1.95 15.79
CA VAL A 69 -1.53 1.75 14.69
C VAL A 69 -0.24 1.11 15.20
N PHE A 70 0.13 -0.01 14.60
CA PHE A 70 1.32 -0.78 14.94
C PHE A 70 2.30 -0.78 13.77
N PHE A 71 3.58 -0.64 14.09
CA PHE A 71 4.64 -0.53 13.10
C PHE A 71 5.31 -1.89 12.90
N GLY A 72 5.55 -2.21 11.62
CA GLY A 72 6.26 -3.41 11.22
C GLY A 72 7.30 -3.12 10.15
N GLN A 73 8.07 -4.15 9.85
CA GLN A 73 9.15 -4.10 8.87
C GLN A 73 9.46 -5.48 8.32
N CYS A 74 10.16 -5.51 7.18
CA CYS A 74 10.83 -6.70 6.72
C CYS A 74 11.95 -7.08 7.72
N ALA A 75 11.97 -8.32 8.19
CA ALA A 75 12.96 -8.83 9.15
C ALA A 75 13.94 -9.86 8.54
N GLN A 76 14.01 -9.94 7.21
CA GLN A 76 14.95 -10.76 6.46
C GLN A 76 15.61 -9.92 5.37
N TYR A 77 16.94 -9.97 5.27
CA TYR A 77 17.65 -9.14 4.30
C TYR A 77 17.20 -9.47 2.87
N CYS A 78 16.62 -8.49 2.19
CA CYS A 78 15.96 -8.66 0.89
C CYS A 78 16.53 -7.73 -0.19
N GLY A 79 17.77 -7.26 0.01
CA GLY A 79 18.48 -6.37 -0.92
C GLY A 79 18.61 -4.93 -0.44
N THR A 80 19.02 -4.03 -1.35
CA THR A 80 19.39 -2.63 -1.08
C THR A 80 18.35 -1.87 -0.26
N GLN A 81 17.07 -2.15 -0.49
CA GLN A 81 15.96 -1.43 0.14
C GLN A 81 15.45 -2.08 1.42
N HIS A 82 16.14 -3.09 1.96
CA HIS A 82 15.68 -3.86 3.10
C HIS A 82 15.23 -2.98 4.28
N ALA A 83 16.07 -2.04 4.70
CA ALA A 83 15.76 -1.11 5.80
C ALA A 83 14.62 -0.10 5.50
N LYS A 84 14.15 -0.05 4.26
CA LYS A 84 13.05 0.80 3.78
C LYS A 84 11.82 -0.02 3.36
N MET A 85 11.80 -1.32 3.67
CA MET A 85 10.63 -2.17 3.46
C MET A 85 9.83 -2.23 4.76
N LEU A 86 9.12 -1.12 5.02
CA LEU A 86 8.33 -0.92 6.23
C LEU A 86 6.85 -1.20 5.95
N LEU A 87 6.09 -1.46 7.01
CA LEU A 87 4.65 -1.67 6.94
C LEU A 87 3.97 -1.15 8.20
N ARG A 88 2.65 -0.95 8.10
CA ARG A 88 1.80 -0.57 9.24
C ARG A 88 0.62 -1.50 9.32
N VAL A 89 0.17 -1.77 10.53
CA VAL A 89 -1.08 -2.48 10.80
C VAL A 89 -1.98 -1.55 11.60
N SER A 90 -3.09 -1.13 11.02
CA SER A 90 -4.20 -0.50 11.73
C SER A 90 -5.05 -1.60 12.35
N VAL A 91 -5.11 -1.63 13.67
CA VAL A 91 -6.07 -2.46 14.40
C VAL A 91 -7.27 -1.57 14.68
N ASP A 92 -8.35 -1.84 13.99
CA ASP A 92 -9.56 -1.02 13.96
C ASP A 92 -10.65 -1.62 14.84
N THR A 93 -11.60 -0.83 15.31
CA THR A 93 -12.85 -1.39 15.83
C THR A 93 -13.58 -2.15 14.70
N PRO A 94 -14.46 -3.12 15.00
CA PRO A 94 -15.24 -3.79 13.96
C PRO A 94 -16.03 -2.81 13.07
N GLU A 95 -16.55 -1.74 13.67
CA GLU A 95 -17.29 -0.67 12.99
C GLU A 95 -16.39 0.13 12.03
N ASP A 96 -15.22 0.57 12.50
CA ASP A 96 -14.25 1.32 11.71
C ASP A 96 -13.67 0.47 10.58
N PHE A 97 -13.35 -0.81 10.85
CA PHE A 97 -12.91 -1.76 9.83
C PHE A 97 -13.97 -1.93 8.75
N ALA A 98 -15.25 -2.11 9.13
CA ALA A 98 -16.34 -2.24 8.17
C ALA A 98 -16.54 -0.96 7.36
N GLN A 99 -16.35 0.22 7.96
CA GLN A 99 -16.39 1.50 7.24
C GLN A 99 -15.23 1.62 6.25
N TRP A 100 -14.02 1.27 6.67
CA TRP A 100 -12.84 1.26 5.82
C TRP A 100 -13.04 0.35 4.60
N ILE A 101 -13.53 -0.88 4.81
CA ILE A 101 -13.85 -1.82 3.72
C ILE A 101 -14.85 -1.22 2.72
N ARG A 102 -15.94 -0.61 3.19
CA ARG A 102 -16.92 0.04 2.30
C ARG A 102 -16.31 1.17 1.48
N GLY A 103 -15.30 1.87 2.01
CA GLY A 103 -14.52 2.86 1.27
C GLY A 103 -13.66 2.19 0.20
N GLN A 104 -12.88 1.18 0.58
CA GLN A 104 -11.94 0.48 -0.31
C GLN A 104 -12.61 -0.35 -1.44
N GLN A 105 -13.92 -0.58 -1.34
CA GLN A 105 -14.70 -1.26 -2.39
C GLN A 105 -15.19 -0.29 -3.47
N ARG A 106 -15.05 1.03 -3.29
CA ARG A 106 -15.49 2.01 -4.27
C ARG A 106 -14.40 2.24 -5.32
N PRO A 107 -14.75 2.40 -6.60
CA PRO A 107 -13.77 2.84 -7.58
C PRO A 107 -13.35 4.29 -7.33
N ALA A 108 -12.27 4.72 -8.00
CA ALA A 108 -11.91 6.13 -8.06
C ALA A 108 -13.05 6.95 -8.68
N VAL A 109 -13.25 8.16 -8.17
CA VAL A 109 -14.27 9.09 -8.66
C VAL A 109 -13.69 9.91 -9.80
N ALA A 110 -14.37 9.92 -10.94
CA ALA A 110 -14.03 10.82 -12.05
C ALA A 110 -14.29 12.28 -11.63
N ASP A 111 -13.29 13.14 -11.80
CA ASP A 111 -13.37 14.57 -11.50
C ASP A 111 -12.75 15.37 -12.64
N GLU A 112 -13.60 16.06 -13.40
CA GLU A 112 -13.22 16.85 -14.57
C GLU A 112 -12.17 17.93 -14.25
N ARG A 113 -12.09 18.38 -12.99
CA ARG A 113 -11.10 19.39 -12.55
C ARG A 113 -9.67 18.85 -12.58
N VAL A 114 -9.49 17.54 -12.52
CA VAL A 114 -8.18 16.87 -12.55
C VAL A 114 -8.02 15.95 -13.77
N ALA A 115 -8.89 16.08 -14.78
CA ALA A 115 -8.85 15.26 -16.00
C ALA A 115 -7.50 15.32 -16.72
N ALA A 116 -6.83 16.48 -16.73
CA ALA A 116 -5.48 16.61 -17.28
C ALA A 116 -4.46 15.72 -16.55
N GLY A 117 -4.54 15.63 -15.22
CA GLY A 117 -3.69 14.77 -14.41
C GLY A 117 -3.97 13.29 -14.62
N GLN A 118 -5.25 12.92 -14.76
CA GLN A 118 -5.66 11.57 -15.14
C GLN A 118 -5.10 11.20 -16.52
N GLN A 119 -5.20 12.10 -17.50
CA GLN A 119 -4.64 11.88 -18.84
C GLN A 119 -3.13 11.64 -18.77
N VAL A 120 -2.38 12.47 -18.03
CA VAL A 120 -0.93 12.26 -17.82
C VAL A 120 -0.65 10.88 -17.25
N PHE A 121 -1.43 10.44 -16.26
CA PHE A 121 -1.30 9.11 -15.67
C PHE A 121 -1.53 7.99 -16.70
N GLU A 122 -2.60 8.10 -17.48
CA GLU A 122 -3.04 7.07 -18.44
C GLU A 122 -2.19 7.00 -19.70
N THR A 123 -1.56 8.10 -20.13
CA THR A 123 -0.70 8.12 -21.32
C THR A 123 0.80 8.01 -21.05
N THR A 124 1.20 7.99 -19.78
CA THR A 124 2.61 7.81 -19.38
C THR A 124 2.84 6.40 -18.83
N ALA A 125 4.07 6.01 -18.54
CA ALA A 125 4.40 4.69 -18.00
C ALA A 125 3.75 4.34 -16.65
N CYS A 126 3.07 5.27 -15.97
CA CYS A 126 2.32 5.01 -14.74
C CYS A 126 1.29 3.89 -14.91
N ILE A 127 0.49 3.95 -15.99
CA ILE A 127 -0.60 2.99 -16.27
C ILE A 127 -0.12 1.54 -16.42
N ASN A 128 1.11 1.35 -16.89
CA ASN A 128 1.68 0.02 -17.13
C ASN A 128 1.98 -0.72 -15.82
N CYS A 129 2.25 0.04 -14.76
CA CYS A 129 2.63 -0.52 -13.46
C CYS A 129 1.48 -0.50 -12.46
N HIS A 130 0.67 0.56 -12.44
CA HIS A 130 -0.31 0.80 -11.39
C HIS A 130 -1.75 0.61 -11.87
N SER A 131 -2.60 0.03 -11.02
CA SER A 131 -4.04 -0.03 -11.21
C SER A 131 -4.76 1.11 -10.51
N ILE A 132 -5.85 1.58 -11.12
CA ILE A 132 -6.84 2.47 -10.50
C ILE A 132 -8.23 1.99 -10.94
N SER A 133 -8.99 1.41 -10.01
CA SER A 133 -10.35 0.94 -10.28
C SER A 133 -11.24 2.10 -10.72
N GLY A 134 -12.08 1.89 -11.74
CA GLY A 134 -12.89 2.93 -12.37
C GLY A 134 -12.24 3.64 -13.56
N THR A 135 -10.99 3.29 -13.89
CA THR A 135 -10.27 3.82 -15.07
C THR A 135 -9.81 2.70 -15.99
N VAL A 136 -9.13 3.04 -17.09
CA VAL A 136 -8.47 2.05 -17.96
C VAL A 136 -7.19 1.47 -17.36
N ALA A 137 -6.71 2.00 -16.23
CA ALA A 137 -5.45 1.58 -15.63
C ALA A 137 -5.56 0.26 -14.86
N ASN A 138 -4.84 -0.75 -15.34
CA ASN A 138 -4.89 -2.12 -14.84
C ASN A 138 -3.51 -2.75 -14.59
N GLY A 139 -2.46 -1.92 -14.48
CA GLY A 139 -1.10 -2.37 -14.20
C GLY A 139 -0.97 -3.16 -12.90
N ARG A 140 -0.03 -4.12 -12.86
CA ARG A 140 0.16 -5.04 -11.73
C ARG A 140 1.59 -5.11 -11.17
N PHE A 141 2.51 -4.35 -11.74
CA PHE A 141 3.90 -4.32 -11.28
C PHE A 141 4.10 -3.40 -10.07
N GLY A 142 3.32 -2.32 -10.00
CA GLY A 142 3.25 -1.39 -8.88
C GLY A 142 2.04 -1.68 -7.99
N PRO A 143 1.99 -1.07 -6.79
CA PRO A 143 0.82 -1.15 -5.93
C PRO A 143 -0.41 -0.51 -6.59
N ASP A 144 -1.59 -1.04 -6.26
CA ASP A 144 -2.87 -0.39 -6.55
C ASP A 144 -2.89 1.04 -5.96
N LEU A 145 -3.38 2.02 -6.71
CA LEU A 145 -3.43 3.43 -6.31
C LEU A 145 -4.86 3.97 -6.10
N THR A 146 -5.89 3.15 -6.27
CA THR A 146 -7.31 3.54 -6.18
C THR A 146 -7.63 4.38 -4.94
N HIS A 147 -7.03 4.02 -3.80
CA HIS A 147 -7.18 4.70 -2.52
C HIS A 147 -5.83 5.18 -1.97
N LEU A 148 -4.95 5.71 -2.83
CA LEU A 148 -3.61 6.17 -2.44
C LEU A 148 -3.66 7.12 -1.23
N MET A 149 -4.61 8.05 -1.21
CA MET A 149 -4.76 9.07 -0.18
C MET A 149 -5.49 8.60 1.07
N SER A 150 -5.97 7.36 1.12
CA SER A 150 -6.36 6.73 2.38
C SER A 150 -5.14 6.25 3.19
N ARG A 151 -3.94 6.23 2.59
CA ARG A 151 -2.70 5.76 3.21
C ARG A 151 -1.98 6.89 3.92
N THR A 152 -1.39 6.58 5.05
CA THR A 152 -0.56 7.51 5.83
C THR A 152 0.87 7.63 5.30
N THR A 153 1.32 6.66 4.51
CA THR A 153 2.67 6.59 3.92
C THR A 153 2.69 6.16 2.47
N ILE A 154 3.81 6.47 1.82
CA ILE A 154 4.19 5.99 0.49
C ILE A 154 5.54 5.29 0.55
N ALA A 155 6.00 4.77 -0.59
CA ALA A 155 7.31 4.15 -0.72
C ALA A 155 7.54 3.00 0.30
N ALA A 156 6.56 2.12 0.50
CA ALA A 156 6.59 1.06 1.52
C ALA A 156 6.94 1.59 2.93
N GLY A 157 6.21 2.61 3.37
CA GLY A 157 6.37 3.19 4.70
C GLY A 157 7.57 4.11 4.89
N ALA A 158 8.43 4.27 3.87
CA ALA A 158 9.67 5.04 3.97
C ALA A 158 9.46 6.57 4.04
N ALA A 159 8.30 7.07 3.59
CA ALA A 159 7.95 8.49 3.63
C ALA A 159 6.46 8.68 3.96
N LEU A 160 6.12 9.79 4.62
CA LEU A 160 4.74 10.19 4.83
C LEU A 160 4.06 10.52 3.51
N ASN A 161 2.77 10.21 3.38
CA ASN A 161 1.98 10.52 2.19
C ASN A 161 1.53 11.99 2.20
N THR A 162 2.45 12.90 1.89
CA THR A 162 2.17 14.33 1.72
C THR A 162 2.31 14.71 0.25
N PRO A 163 1.68 15.80 -0.22
CA PRO A 163 1.85 16.28 -1.59
C PRO A 163 3.32 16.47 -2.00
N GLU A 164 4.14 16.97 -1.07
CA GLU A 164 5.57 17.24 -1.29
C GLU A 164 6.36 15.94 -1.46
N ASN A 165 6.12 14.96 -0.58
CA ASN A 165 6.77 13.65 -0.68
C ASN A 165 6.28 12.87 -1.88
N LEU A 166 4.99 12.99 -2.25
CA LEU A 166 4.43 12.34 -3.43
C LEU A 166 5.05 12.92 -4.71
N ARG A 167 5.18 14.25 -4.79
CA ARG A 167 5.89 14.92 -5.88
C ARG A 167 7.34 14.44 -5.98
N LEU A 168 8.07 14.44 -4.86
CA LEU A 168 9.46 13.97 -4.79
C LEU A 168 9.57 12.49 -5.21
N TRP A 169 8.66 11.65 -4.75
CA TRP A 169 8.65 10.23 -5.09
C TRP A 169 8.49 9.99 -6.60
N ILE A 170 7.60 10.73 -7.27
CA ILE A 170 7.40 10.60 -8.73
C ILE A 170 8.61 11.16 -9.50
N GLN A 171 9.20 12.26 -9.03
CA GLN A 171 10.31 12.92 -9.69
C GLN A 171 11.64 12.18 -9.50
N ASN A 172 11.91 11.69 -8.30
CA ASN A 172 13.17 11.04 -7.93
C ASN A 172 12.94 9.98 -6.82
N PRO A 173 12.43 8.78 -7.17
CA PRO A 173 12.23 7.70 -6.21
C PRO A 173 13.49 7.33 -5.42
N GLU A 174 14.68 7.44 -6.02
CA GLU A 174 15.95 7.10 -5.38
C GLU A 174 16.30 8.01 -4.19
N ALA A 175 15.83 9.27 -4.19
CA ALA A 175 16.01 10.18 -3.06
C ALA A 175 15.33 9.67 -1.78
N ILE A 176 14.27 8.86 -1.91
CA ILE A 176 13.55 8.27 -0.78
C ILE A 176 14.00 6.82 -0.56
N LYS A 177 14.13 6.05 -1.65
CA LYS A 177 14.54 4.65 -1.64
C LYS A 177 15.50 4.34 -2.79
N GLN A 178 16.79 4.40 -2.49
CA GLN A 178 17.85 3.99 -3.42
C GLN A 178 17.62 2.58 -3.96
N GLY A 179 17.79 2.39 -5.27
CA GLY A 179 17.50 1.10 -5.94
C GLY A 179 16.02 0.80 -6.13
N SER A 180 15.17 1.84 -6.17
CA SER A 180 13.73 1.68 -6.42
C SER A 180 13.49 1.18 -7.83
N LEU A 181 12.59 0.21 -7.96
CA LEU A 181 12.16 -0.30 -9.27
C LEU A 181 11.17 0.62 -9.97
N MET A 182 10.51 1.53 -9.23
CA MET A 182 9.80 2.65 -9.86
C MET A 182 10.86 3.65 -10.37
N PRO A 183 10.90 3.96 -11.67
CA PRO A 183 11.86 4.90 -12.23
C PRO A 183 11.46 6.36 -11.94
N ALA A 184 12.42 7.27 -12.03
CA ALA A 184 12.12 8.70 -12.13
C ALA A 184 11.33 8.96 -13.43
N MET A 185 10.13 9.54 -13.30
CA MET A 185 9.20 9.66 -14.44
C MET A 185 9.60 10.73 -15.46
N LYS A 186 10.54 11.63 -15.09
CA LYS A 186 11.07 12.71 -15.96
C LYS A 186 9.97 13.58 -16.62
N LEU A 187 8.90 13.82 -15.87
CA LEU A 187 7.80 14.70 -16.29
C LEU A 187 8.24 16.18 -16.31
N SER A 188 7.57 16.98 -17.13
CA SER A 188 7.63 18.44 -16.98
C SER A 188 7.02 18.87 -15.64
N ASP A 189 7.37 20.06 -15.13
CA ASP A 189 6.79 20.53 -13.87
C ASP A 189 5.26 20.64 -13.93
N SER A 190 4.70 21.03 -15.08
CA SER A 190 3.27 21.12 -15.33
C SER A 190 2.59 19.75 -15.30
N ASP A 191 3.17 18.74 -15.96
CA ASP A 191 2.61 17.38 -15.96
C ASP A 191 2.73 16.75 -14.57
N LEU A 192 3.83 17.04 -13.87
CA LEU A 192 4.04 16.58 -12.50
C LEU A 192 3.03 17.20 -11.53
N ASP A 193 2.72 18.50 -11.66
CA ASP A 193 1.67 19.16 -10.90
C ASP A 193 0.29 18.56 -11.20
N ALA A 194 -0.02 18.36 -12.48
CA ALA A 194 -1.29 17.79 -12.91
C ALA A 194 -1.50 16.38 -12.35
N VAL A 195 -0.51 15.49 -12.51
CA VAL A 195 -0.63 14.09 -12.04
C VAL A 195 -0.67 14.01 -10.50
N VAL A 196 0.10 14.84 -9.78
CA VAL A 196 0.00 14.91 -8.32
C VAL A 196 -1.38 15.42 -7.90
N GLY A 197 -1.94 16.40 -8.62
CA GLY A 197 -3.31 16.89 -8.41
C GLY A 197 -4.35 15.78 -8.55
N TYR A 198 -4.25 14.96 -9.58
CA TYR A 198 -5.11 13.79 -9.78
C TYR A 198 -4.92 12.72 -8.69
N LEU A 199 -3.67 12.32 -8.41
CA LEU A 199 -3.39 11.29 -7.40
C LEU A 199 -3.91 11.68 -6.01
N LYS A 200 -3.99 12.98 -5.71
CA LYS A 200 -4.56 13.50 -4.46
C LYS A 200 -6.07 13.32 -4.32
N THR A 201 -6.80 12.97 -5.39
CA THR A 201 -8.25 12.72 -5.31
C THR A 201 -8.60 11.27 -5.00
N LEU A 202 -7.60 10.38 -4.93
CA LEU A 202 -7.78 8.93 -4.80
C LEU A 202 -7.90 8.52 -3.32
N HIS A 203 -9.09 8.65 -2.73
CA HIS A 203 -9.39 8.35 -1.32
C HIS A 203 -10.12 7.03 -1.11
#